data_AF-A0A920BLP2-F1
#
_entry.id   AF-A0A920BLP2-F1
#
_cell.length_a   1.000
_cell.length_b   1.000
_cell.length_c   1.000
_cell.angle_alpha   90.00
_cell.angle_beta   90.00
_cell.angle_gamma   90.00
#
_symmetry.space_group_name_H-M   'P 1'
#
loop_
_entity.id
_entity.type
_entity.pdbx_description
1 polymer ?
#
loop_
_entity_poly.entity_id
_entity_poly.type
_entity_poly.pdbx_seq_one_letter_code
_entity_poly.pdbx_strand_id
1 'polypeptide(L)'
;MASVFAKSDISIQTMEQEGMGREAHLVFITHEVEESRLEGALSQLSNLSCVENLALLFEFLKHKCVTLAREVNPRSKFQRGSS
;
A
#
# COMPACT_ATOMS: atom_id res chain seq x y z
N MET A 1 -5.59 -1.38 -2.37
CA MET A 1 -4.19 -1.49 -2.85
C MET A 1 -3.93 -2.83 -3.53
N ALA A 2 -4.36 -3.97 -2.96
CA ALA A 2 -4.22 -5.29 -3.61
C ALA A 2 -4.69 -5.36 -5.07
N SER A 3 -5.75 -4.61 -5.44
CA SER A 3 -6.22 -4.53 -6.84
C SER A 3 -5.22 -3.93 -7.82
N VAL A 4 -4.28 -3.08 -7.38
CA VAL A 4 -3.23 -2.52 -8.24
C VAL A 4 -2.20 -3.58 -8.61
N PHE A 5 -1.80 -4.41 -7.64
CA PHE A 5 -0.91 -5.55 -7.88
C PHE A 5 -1.56 -6.57 -8.83
N ALA A 6 -2.84 -6.89 -8.62
CA ALA A 6 -3.58 -7.79 -9.50
C ALA A 6 -3.67 -7.28 -10.95
N LYS A 7 -3.96 -5.98 -11.14
CA LYS A 7 -3.98 -5.35 -12.48
C LYS A 7 -2.61 -5.32 -13.16
N SER A 8 -1.55 -5.34 -12.38
CA SER A 8 -0.17 -5.33 -12.86
C SER A 8 0.43 -6.73 -12.99
N ASP A 9 -0.41 -7.77 -12.83
CA ASP A 9 -0.02 -9.19 -12.87
C ASP A 9 1.15 -9.50 -11.90
N ILE A 10 1.02 -8.97 -10.67
CA ILE A 10 1.97 -9.18 -9.56
C ILE A 10 1.28 -9.99 -8.47
N SER A 11 1.88 -11.14 -8.14
CA SER A 11 1.40 -12.00 -7.07
C SER A 11 1.95 -11.56 -5.71
N ILE A 12 1.05 -11.33 -4.76
CA ILE A 12 1.40 -11.02 -3.37
C ILE A 12 1.65 -12.33 -2.62
N GLN A 13 2.81 -12.47 -2.01
CA GLN A 13 3.16 -13.57 -1.11
C GLN A 13 2.60 -13.32 0.29
N THR A 14 2.84 -12.13 0.86
CA THR A 14 2.27 -11.72 2.15
C THR A 14 1.93 -10.23 2.13
N MET A 15 1.03 -9.85 3.03
CA MET A 15 0.72 -8.45 3.33
C MET A 15 0.66 -8.29 4.84
N GLU A 16 1.39 -7.30 5.35
CA GLU A 16 1.35 -6.89 6.74
C GLU A 16 0.80 -5.47 6.83
N GLN A 17 -0.01 -5.21 7.85
CA GLN A 17 -0.60 -3.90 8.11
C GLN A 17 -0.42 -3.55 9.59
N GLU A 18 0.15 -2.38 9.84
CA GLU A 18 0.26 -1.79 11.17
C GLU A 18 -0.52 -0.48 11.22
N GLY A 19 -1.43 -0.36 12.19
CA GLY A 19 -2.23 0.85 12.38
C GLY A 19 -1.44 1.93 13.12
N MET A 20 -1.37 3.13 12.54
CA MET A 20 -0.67 4.31 13.06
C MET A 20 -1.66 5.43 13.35
N GLY A 21 -2.64 5.17 14.22
CA GLY A 21 -3.69 6.12 14.59
C GLY A 21 -4.67 6.42 13.44
N ARG A 22 -4.39 7.46 12.64
CA ARG A 22 -5.17 7.81 11.44
C ARG A 22 -4.51 7.34 10.13
N GLU A 23 -3.38 6.68 10.24
CA GLU A 23 -2.58 6.17 9.14
C GLU A 23 -2.41 4.66 9.29
N ALA A 24 -1.93 4.01 8.24
CA ALA A 24 -1.58 2.60 8.25
C ALA A 24 -0.31 2.36 7.44
N HIS A 25 0.63 1.63 8.02
CA HIS A 25 1.79 1.15 7.29
C HIS A 25 1.45 -0.19 6.69
N LEU A 26 1.58 -0.33 5.37
CA LEU A 26 1.36 -1.58 4.67
C LEU A 26 2.68 -2.07 4.06
N VAL A 27 3.02 -3.33 4.32
CA VAL A 27 4.16 -3.99 3.71
C VAL A 27 3.63 -5.12 2.84
N PHE A 28 3.99 -5.11 1.56
CA PHE A 28 3.66 -6.16 0.61
C PHE A 28 4.94 -6.91 0.25
N ILE A 29 4.95 -8.22 0.49
CA ILE A 29 5.99 -9.11 -0.04
C ILE A 29 5.40 -9.75 -1.28
N THR A 30 6.07 -9.61 -2.42
CA THR A 30 5.64 -10.19 -3.69
C THR A 30 6.46 -11.43 -3.99
N HIS A 31 5.92 -12.28 -4.85
CA HIS A 31 6.77 -13.24 -5.56
C HIS A 31 7.72 -12.50 -6.51
N GLU A 32 8.60 -13.27 -7.16
CA GLU A 32 9.46 -12.77 -8.22
C GLU A 32 8.65 -12.08 -9.33
N VAL A 33 9.10 -10.90 -9.73
CA VAL A 33 8.38 -10.03 -10.66
C VAL A 33 9.35 -9.25 -11.53
N GLU A 34 8.98 -9.07 -12.79
CA GLU A 34 9.67 -8.20 -13.73
C GLU A 34 9.69 -6.75 -13.25
N GLU A 35 10.84 -6.09 -13.34
CA GLU A 35 11.03 -4.70 -12.87
C GLU A 35 10.01 -3.74 -13.48
N SER A 36 9.75 -3.84 -14.78
CA SER A 36 8.77 -2.99 -15.48
C SER A 36 7.34 -3.09 -14.93
N ARG A 37 6.92 -4.28 -14.47
CA ARG A 37 5.60 -4.46 -13.83
C ARG A 37 5.58 -3.81 -12.47
N LEU A 38 6.66 -3.96 -11.71
CA LEU A 38 6.83 -3.34 -10.40
C LEU A 38 6.78 -1.82 -10.52
N GLU A 39 7.53 -1.22 -11.44
CA GLU A 39 7.48 0.22 -11.72
C GLU A 39 6.06 0.70 -12.08
N GLY A 40 5.36 -0.04 -12.94
CA GLY A 40 3.97 0.27 -13.31
C GLY A 40 3.01 0.20 -12.12
N ALA A 41 3.19 -0.76 -11.21
CA ALA A 41 2.41 -0.87 -9.99
C ALA A 41 2.72 0.27 -9.00
N LEU A 42 3.99 0.62 -8.81
CA LEU A 42 4.41 1.74 -7.96
C LEU A 42 3.84 3.07 -8.45
N SER A 43 3.87 3.30 -9.77
CA SER A 43 3.25 4.47 -10.40
C SER A 43 1.74 4.53 -10.16
N GLN A 44 1.04 3.40 -10.24
CA GLN A 44 -0.39 3.35 -9.92
C GLN A 44 -0.68 3.59 -8.43
N LEU A 45 0.15 3.04 -7.54
CA LEU A 45 0.01 3.23 -6.09
C LEU A 45 0.25 4.68 -5.67
N SER A 46 1.27 5.34 -6.22
CA SER A 46 1.56 6.75 -5.90
C SER A 46 0.46 7.71 -6.37
N ASN A 47 -0.36 7.30 -7.34
CA ASN A 47 -1.52 8.06 -7.81
C ASN A 47 -2.78 7.88 -6.94
N LEU A 48 -2.77 6.98 -5.95
CA LEU A 48 -3.89 6.83 -5.03
C LEU A 48 -3.87 7.96 -3.99
N SER A 49 -4.97 8.70 -3.86
CA SER A 49 -5.08 9.83 -2.92
C SER A 49 -4.94 9.44 -1.44
N CYS A 50 -5.06 8.15 -1.12
CA CYS A 50 -4.83 7.61 0.22
C CYS A 50 -3.39 7.10 0.44
N VAL A 51 -2.49 7.23 -0.53
CA VAL A 51 -1.07 6.91 -0.37
C VAL A 51 -0.33 8.23 -0.18
N GLU A 52 0.36 8.38 0.96
CA GLU A 52 1.15 9.59 1.23
C GLU A 52 2.64 9.34 1.00
N ASN A 53 3.13 8.16 1.36
CA ASN A 53 4.52 7.80 1.16
C ASN A 53 4.63 6.39 0.55
N LEU A 54 5.59 6.20 -0.34
CA LEU A 54 5.81 4.93 -1.03
C LEU A 54 7.31 4.66 -1.07
N ALA A 55 7.72 3.48 -0.64
CA ALA A 55 9.12 3.11 -0.55
C ALA A 55 9.32 1.70 -1.09
N LEU A 56 10.38 1.49 -1.86
CA LEU A 56 10.70 0.16 -2.34
C LEU A 56 11.97 -0.34 -1.63
N LEU A 57 11.91 -1.58 -1.14
CA LEU A 57 13.04 -2.22 -0.46
C LEU A 57 13.50 -3.42 -1.27
N PHE A 58 14.65 -3.30 -1.93
CA PHE A 58 15.26 -4.44 -2.59
C PHE A 58 16.13 -5.21 -1.59
N GLU A 59 15.70 -6.42 -1.24
CA GLU A 59 16.59 -7.40 -0.63
C GLU A 59 17.12 -8.29 -1.74
N PHE A 60 18.45 -8.43 -1.82
CA PHE A 60 19.21 -9.01 -2.95
C PHE A 60 18.86 -10.47 -3.29
N LEU A 61 17.87 -11.09 -2.64
CA LEU A 61 17.49 -12.47 -2.86
C LEU A 61 16.00 -12.76 -3.16
N LYS A 62 14.97 -11.99 -2.73
CA LYS A 62 13.54 -12.04 -3.21
C LYS A 62 12.75 -10.81 -2.72
N HIS A 63 12.11 -10.06 -3.61
CA HIS A 63 11.57 -8.69 -3.48
C HIS A 63 10.77 -8.31 -2.21
N LYS A 64 10.87 -7.04 -1.76
CA LYS A 64 10.01 -6.41 -0.74
C LYS A 64 9.44 -5.05 -1.24
N CYS A 65 8.14 -4.82 -1.09
CA CYS A 65 7.48 -3.56 -1.45
C CYS A 65 6.86 -2.91 -0.20
N VAL A 66 7.14 -1.64 0.09
CA VAL A 66 6.62 -0.93 1.26
C VAL A 66 5.70 0.22 0.80
N THR A 67 4.49 0.29 1.33
CA THR A 67 3.52 1.33 0.96
C THR A 67 2.93 1.95 2.23
N LEU A 68 3.11 3.25 2.40
CA LEU A 68 2.55 3.98 3.54
C LEU A 68 1.23 4.60 3.09
N ALA A 69 0.15 4.03 3.60
CA ALA A 69 -1.21 4.44 3.29
C ALA A 69 -1.76 5.27 4.43
N ARG A 70 -2.44 6.36 4.12
CA ARG A 70 -3.34 7.00 5.07
C ARG A 70 -4.72 6.35 4.99
N GLU A 71 -5.14 5.71 6.08
CA GLU A 71 -6.51 5.26 6.22
C GLU A 71 -7.43 6.46 6.50
N VAL A 72 -8.14 6.92 5.49
CA VAL A 72 -9.20 7.93 5.70
C VAL A 72 -10.38 7.22 6.35
N ASN A 73 -10.39 7.15 7.69
CA ASN A 73 -11.46 6.52 8.47
C ASN A 73 -12.84 7.10 8.11
N PRO A 74 -13.73 6.35 7.43
CA PRO A 74 -15.04 6.85 7.04
C PRO A 74 -16.03 6.91 8.22
N ARG A 75 -15.67 6.39 9.41
CA ARG A 75 -16.50 6.43 10.63
C ARG A 75 -16.35 7.69 11.48
N SER A 76 -15.59 8.70 11.05
CA SER A 76 -15.50 9.98 11.80
C SER A 76 -16.66 10.95 11.56
N LYS A 77 -17.71 10.56 10.80
CA LYS A 77 -18.97 11.32 10.68
C LYS A 77 -20.02 10.91 11.72
N PHE A 78 -19.68 10.97 13.01
CA PHE A 78 -20.61 11.06 14.16
C PHE A 78 -19.70 11.21 15.40
N GLN A 79 -19.64 12.29 16.19
CA GLN A 79 -20.63 13.27 16.61
C GLN A 79 -19.97 14.67 16.73
N ARG A 80 -20.62 15.69 16.18
CA ARG A 80 -20.53 17.08 16.66
C ARG A 80 -21.97 17.55 16.88
N GLY A 81 -22.27 18.06 18.07
CA GLY A 81 -23.56 18.64 18.45
C GLY A 81 -24.09 18.01 19.75
N SER A 82 -23.66 18.47 20.93
CA SER A 82 -24.23 19.61 21.68
C SER A 82 -25.44 19.21 22.54
N SER A 83 -25.20 19.01 23.84
CA SER A 83 -25.78 19.77 24.97
C SER A 83 -25.20 19.27 26.28
#